data_AF-A0A2W4WDB1-F1
#
_entry.id   AF-A0A2W4WDB1-F1
#
_cell.length_a   1.000
_cell.length_b   1.000
_cell.length_c   1.000
_cell.angle_alpha   90.00
_cell.angle_beta   90.00
_cell.angle_gamma   90.00
#
_symmetry.space_group_name_H-M   'P 1'
#
loop_
_entity.id
_entity.type
_entity.pdbx_description
1 polymer ?
#
loop_
_entity_poly.entity_id
_entity_poly.type
_entity_poly.pdbx_seq_one_letter_code
_entity_poly.pdbx_strand_id
1 'polypeptide(L)'
;MMTNLLNLPAISAIYRVWHGGQVVYVGQTKNLKQRWKTHHVLPKLMMHYGTDWRLDWIEIYPLHLDRAEAFAYRQFNPVLNQKNPSALLGL
;
A
#
# COMPACT_ATOMS: atom_id res chain seq x y z
N MET A 1 6.16 14.32 -7.40
CA MET A 1 5.11 14.91 -6.53
C MET A 1 5.12 14.13 -5.22
N MET A 2 5.41 14.79 -4.09
CA MET A 2 5.35 14.14 -2.77
C MET A 2 3.89 13.92 -2.36
N THR A 3 3.58 12.77 -1.76
CA THR A 3 2.24 12.51 -1.23
C THR A 3 2.01 13.30 0.06
N ASN A 4 0.94 14.09 0.07
CA ASN A 4 0.46 14.72 1.30
C ASN A 4 -0.33 13.71 2.15
N LEU A 5 0.36 13.05 3.09
CA LEU A 5 -0.24 12.07 4.00
C LEU A 5 -1.32 12.66 4.94
N LEU A 6 -1.35 13.99 5.12
CA LEU A 6 -2.32 14.64 6.03
C LEU A 6 -3.73 14.69 5.43
N ASN A 7 -3.84 14.67 4.09
CA ASN A 7 -5.09 14.84 3.35
C ASN A 7 -5.61 13.56 2.69
N LEU A 8 -5.30 12.40 3.27
CA LEU A 8 -5.82 11.12 2.77
C LEU A 8 -7.32 10.95 3.08
N PRO A 9 -8.09 10.30 2.20
CA PRO A 9 -9.52 10.03 2.41
C PRO A 9 -9.77 8.93 3.45
N ALA A 10 -10.93 8.98 4.10
CA ALA A 10 -11.39 7.98 5.07
C ALA A 10 -12.16 6.83 4.39
N ILE A 11 -11.52 6.18 3.41
CA ILE A 11 -12.13 5.12 2.58
C ILE A 11 -11.42 3.78 2.74
N SER A 12 -12.12 2.71 2.33
CA SER A 12 -11.52 1.39 2.13
C SER A 12 -10.78 1.35 0.81
N ALA A 13 -9.53 0.88 0.80
CA ALA A 13 -8.69 0.98 -0.39
C ALA A 13 -7.57 -0.06 -0.41
N ILE A 14 -7.12 -0.36 -1.63
CA ILE A 14 -5.77 -0.86 -1.89
C ILE A 14 -4.89 0.33 -2.21
N TYR A 15 -3.81 0.50 -1.46
CA TYR A 15 -2.84 1.56 -1.70
C TYR A 15 -1.50 0.97 -2.15
N ARG A 16 -0.79 1.71 -2.99
CA ARG A 16 0.51 1.31 -3.52
C ARG A 16 1.51 2.44 -3.33
N VAL A 17 2.70 2.07 -2.89
CA VAL A 17 3.83 2.99 -2.79
C VAL A 17 4.73 2.76 -3.98
N TRP A 18 4.93 3.83 -4.75
CA TRP A 18 5.80 3.86 -5.91
C TRP A 18 7.10 4.57 -5.57
N HIS A 19 8.22 4.03 -6.04
CA HIS A 19 9.50 4.72 -6.13
C HIS A 19 9.97 4.64 -7.60
N GLY A 20 10.25 5.79 -8.20
CA GLY A 20 10.45 5.88 -9.66
C GLY A 20 9.27 5.27 -10.44
N GLY A 21 9.55 4.19 -11.18
CA GLY A 21 8.60 3.44 -12.00
C GLY A 21 8.10 2.13 -11.39
N GLN A 22 8.49 1.79 -10.16
CA GLN A 22 8.18 0.49 -9.55
C GLN A 22 7.32 0.65 -8.29
N VAL A 23 6.41 -0.29 -8.07
CA VAL A 23 5.67 -0.40 -6.81
C VAL A 23 6.53 -1.17 -5.82
N VAL A 24 6.93 -0.51 -4.74
CA VAL A 24 7.81 -1.08 -3.71
C VAL A 24 7.03 -1.62 -2.51
N TYR A 25 5.77 -1.20 -2.34
CA TYR A 25 4.88 -1.70 -1.29
C TYR A 25 3.42 -1.65 -1.72
N VAL A 26 2.63 -2.65 -1.31
CA VAL A 26 1.17 -2.70 -1.47
C VAL A 26 0.56 -3.01 -0.11
N GLY A 27 -0.58 -2.40 0.19
CA GLY A 27 -1.39 -2.87 1.29
C GLY A 27 -2.87 -2.52 1.19
N GLN A 28 -3.67 -3.13 2.05
CA GLN A 28 -5.11 -2.86 2.18
C GLN A 28 -5.48 -2.18 3.50
N THR A 29 -6.62 -1.48 3.48
CA THR A 29 -7.19 -0.84 4.66
C THR A 29 -8.67 -0.57 4.48
N LYS A 30 -9.41 -0.52 5.60
CA LYS A 30 -10.78 0.00 5.64
C LYS A 30 -10.86 1.53 5.81
N ASN A 31 -9.73 2.16 6.14
CA ASN A 31 -9.62 3.60 6.33
C ASN A 31 -8.19 4.06 5.99
N LEU A 32 -8.01 4.65 4.81
CA LEU A 32 -6.69 5.05 4.31
C LEU A 32 -6.05 6.15 5.16
N LYS A 33 -6.82 7.18 5.53
CA LYS A 33 -6.38 8.24 6.45
C LYS A 33 -5.82 7.71 7.76
N GLN A 34 -6.56 6.81 8.41
CA GLN A 34 -6.16 6.26 9.71
C GLN A 34 -4.96 5.33 9.58
N ARG A 35 -4.90 4.50 8.53
CA ARG A 35 -3.82 3.54 8.29
C ARG A 35 -2.46 4.21 8.17
N TRP A 36 -2.40 5.41 7.59
CA TRP A 36 -1.15 6.12 7.32
C TRP A 36 -0.63 7.01 8.46
N LYS A 37 -1.36 7.15 9.58
CA LYS A 37 -0.90 7.94 10.75
C LYS A 37 0.33 7.34 11.43
N THR A 38 0.38 6.02 11.56
CA THR A 38 1.45 5.28 12.25
C THR A 38 1.93 4.11 11.39
N HIS A 39 2.07 4.35 10.09
CA HIS A 39 2.33 3.28 9.13
C HIS A 39 3.71 2.65 9.35
N HIS A 40 3.74 1.36 9.68
CA HIS A 40 4.96 0.62 9.98
C HIS A 40 5.98 0.58 8.81
N VAL A 41 5.51 0.73 7.57
CA VAL A 41 6.40 0.78 6.38
C VAL A 41 7.14 2.11 6.24
N LEU A 42 6.66 3.20 6.85
CA LEU A 42 7.20 4.55 6.65
C LEU A 42 8.69 4.66 7.03
N PRO A 43 9.17 4.10 8.17
CA PRO A 43 10.61 4.11 8.48
C PRO A 43 11.46 3.42 7.41
N LYS A 44 10.96 2.33 6.79
CA LYS A 44 11.68 1.64 5.70
C LYS A 44 11.70 2.48 4.43
N LEU A 45 10.58 3.14 4.11
CA LEU A 45 10.54 4.06 2.95
C LEU A 45 11.55 5.19 3.12
N MET A 46 11.60 5.82 4.30
CA MET A 46 12.58 6.87 4.59
C MET A 46 14.01 6.35 4.50
N MET A 47 14.28 5.16 5.03
CA MET A 47 15.61 4.55 5.04
C MET A 47 16.12 4.21 3.64
N HIS A 48 15.26 3.65 2.77
CA HIS A 48 15.67 3.17 1.45
C HIS A 48 15.53 4.21 0.33
N TYR A 49 14.54 5.10 0.43
CA TYR A 49 14.15 6.00 -0.67
C TYR A 49 14.06 7.48 -0.25
N GLY A 50 14.29 7.81 1.03
CA GLY A 50 14.09 9.16 1.54
C GLY A 50 12.67 9.65 1.26
N THR A 51 12.55 10.79 0.58
CA THR A 51 11.27 11.39 0.17
C THR A 51 10.87 11.07 -1.27
N ASP A 52 11.67 10.30 -2.01
CA ASP A 52 11.39 9.95 -3.41
C ASP A 52 10.44 8.76 -3.53
N TRP A 53 9.21 8.95 -3.08
CA TRP A 53 8.15 7.98 -3.30
C TRP A 53 6.80 8.68 -3.34
N ARG A 54 5.83 8.02 -3.95
CA ARG A 54 4.44 8.47 -3.99
C ARG A 54 3.50 7.34 -3.61
N LEU A 55 2.49 7.67 -2.84
CA LEU A 55 1.33 6.85 -2.57
C LEU A 55 0.28 7.11 -3.63
N ASP A 56 -0.28 6.04 -4.19
CA ASP A 56 -1.57 6.08 -4.86
C ASP A 56 -2.52 5.07 -4.19
N TRP A 57 -3.79 5.10 -4.60
CA TRP A 57 -4.78 4.16 -4.11
C TRP A 57 -5.95 4.01 -5.08
N ILE A 58 -6.66 2.90 -4.92
CA ILE A 58 -7.95 2.63 -5.57
C ILE A 58 -8.94 2.27 -4.45
N GLU A 59 -10.10 2.91 -4.45
CA GLU A 59 -11.18 2.58 -3.53
C GLU A 59 -11.69 1.17 -3.81
N ILE A 60 -11.83 0.35 -2.77
CA ILE A 60 -12.28 -1.03 -2.86
C ILE A 60 -13.30 -1.29 -1.77
N TYR A 61 -14.44 -1.87 -2.17
CA TYR A 61 -15.48 -2.27 -1.22
C TYR A 61 -14.91 -3.27 -0.20
N PRO A 62 -15.19 -3.13 1.12
CA PRO A 62 -14.51 -3.89 2.17
C PRO A 62 -14.47 -5.41 1.99
N LEU A 63 -15.51 -5.99 1.41
CA LEU A 63 -15.62 -7.44 1.16
C LEU A 63 -14.56 -7.96 0.17
N HIS A 64 -13.96 -7.09 -0.63
CA HIS A 64 -13.02 -7.48 -1.69
C HIS A 64 -11.55 -7.16 -1.36
N LEU A 65 -11.28 -6.58 -0.19
CA LEU A 65 -9.94 -6.09 0.15
C LEU A 65 -8.87 -7.19 0.12
N ASP A 66 -9.12 -8.36 0.70
CA ASP A 66 -8.10 -9.42 0.76
C ASP A 66 -7.75 -9.96 -0.64
N ARG A 67 -8.78 -10.19 -1.48
CA ARG A 67 -8.57 -10.63 -2.87
C ARG A 67 -7.87 -9.55 -3.71
N ALA A 68 -8.24 -8.29 -3.53
CA ALA A 68 -7.64 -7.18 -4.26
C ALA A 68 -6.18 -6.94 -3.83
N GLU A 69 -5.86 -7.10 -2.54
CA GLU A 69 -4.49 -7.01 -2.04
C GLU A 69 -3.62 -8.13 -2.61
N ALA A 70 -4.11 -9.38 -2.61
CA ALA A 70 -3.42 -10.52 -3.21
C ALA A 70 -3.18 -10.34 -4.71
N PHE A 71 -4.18 -9.85 -5.45
CA PHE A 71 -4.01 -9.52 -6.86
C PHE A 71 -2.93 -8.46 -7.07
N ALA A 72 -3.00 -7.33 -6.36
CA ALA A 72 -2.03 -6.26 -6.49
C ALA A 72 -0.61 -6.70 -6.08
N TYR A 73 -0.47 -7.45 -4.99
CA TYR A 73 0.81 -8.01 -4.56
C TYR A 73 1.43 -8.89 -5.65
N ARG A 74 0.67 -9.82 -6.25
CA ARG A 74 1.18 -10.69 -7.33
C ARG A 74 1.52 -9.92 -8.60
N GLN A 75 0.69 -8.94 -8.96
CA GLN A 75 0.90 -8.11 -10.14
C GLN A 75 2.19 -7.27 -10.05
N PHE A 76 2.49 -6.73 -8.86
CA PHE A 76 3.57 -5.77 -8.68
C PHE A 76 4.83 -6.35 -8.04
N ASN A 77 4.73 -7.50 -7.37
CA ASN A 77 5.81 -8.15 -6.62
C ASN A 77 6.63 -7.17 -5.74
N PRO A 78 6.00 -6.44 -4.81
CA PRO A 78 6.63 -5.34 -4.08
C PRO A 78 7.71 -5.82 -3.10
N VAL A 79 8.90 -5.24 -3.20
CA VAL A 79 10.09 -5.64 -2.43
C VAL A 79 10.00 -5.39 -0.92
N LEU A 80 9.18 -4.43 -0.47
CA LEU A 80 9.07 -4.10 0.96
C LEU A 80 7.96 -4.87 1.69
N ASN A 81 7.10 -5.60 0.98
CA ASN A 81 6.08 -6.42 1.62
C ASN A 81 6.75 -7.65 2.27
N GLN A 82 6.61 -7.76 3.59
CA GLN A 82 7.20 -8.88 4.36
C GLN A 82 6.37 -10.18 4.29
N LYS A 83 5.10 -10.08 3.90
CA LYS A 83 4.17 -11.19 3.86
C LYS A 83 3.51 -11.21 2.48
N ASN A 84 3.32 -12.42 1.94
CA ASN A 84 2.52 -12.64 0.75
C ASN A 84 1.04 -12.77 1.16
N PRO A 85 0.18 -11.78 0.89
CA PRO A 85 -1.25 -11.84 1.21
C PRO A 85 -1.98 -12.95 0.45
N SER A 86 -1.46 -13.42 -0.69
CA SER A 86 -2.06 -14.51 -1.48
C SER A 86 -2.00 -15.86 -0.77
N ALA A 87 -0.98 -16.06 0.09
CA ALA A 87 -0.81 -17.31 0.83
C ALA A 87 -2.01 -17.62 1.74
N LEU A 88 -2.70 -16.60 2.24
CA LEU A 88 -3.90 -16.74 3.09
C LEU A 88 -5.14 -17.16 2.28
N LEU A 89 -5.10 -17.03 0.95
CA LEU A 89 -6.20 -17.32 0.05
C LEU A 89 -6.01 -18.65 -0.71
N GLY A 90 -4.88 -19.35 -0.51
CA GLY A 90 -4.52 -20.53 -1.29
C GLY A 90 -4.26 -20.22 -2.77
N LEU A 91 -3.77 -19.00 -3.05
CA LEU A 91 -3.59 -18.39 -4.37
C LEU A 91 -2.12 -18.16 -4.73
#